data_AF-A0A371C3R4-F1
#
_entry.id   AF-A0A371C3R4-F1
#
_cell.length_a   1.000
_cell.length_b   1.000
_cell.length_c   1.000
_cell.angle_alpha   90.00
_cell.angle_beta   90.00
_cell.angle_gamma   90.00
#
_symmetry.space_group_name_H-M   'P 1'
#
loop_
_entity.id
_entity.type
_entity.pdbx_description
1 polymer ?
#
loop_
_entity_poly.entity_id
_entity_poly.type
_entity_poly.pdbx_seq_one_letter_code
_entity_poly.pdbx_strand_id
1 'polypeptide(L)'
;MFFVCENLIFDQEREAMRSAAQKFLPIESFLSLEEAIGYVEEETDYALVFPPEQRGLHYSNSDGDIINQIFTDGACSRNGQKDAVAGFGLYLGENHKENLSGRVYGSPQTNQRAELTAILHAYCICASKLSDGRLYEIYTDSSYAIDCLTKWHIAWERNGWRNRGGEPVANQDVIKRILTLKAESTNCIGLKKVEAHGSSEGNKQADRLARQGVTAKNLFENIPNWFLNR
;
A
#
# COMPACT_ATOMS: atom_id res chain seq x y z
N MET A 1 -17.18 -22.89 -43.33
CA MET A 1 -18.52 -22.37 -43.02
C MET A 1 -18.48 -21.93 -41.57
N PHE A 2 -18.58 -20.62 -41.38
CA PHE A 2 -18.28 -19.89 -40.15
C PHE A 2 -19.33 -20.19 -39.08
N PHE A 3 -18.98 -20.90 -38.01
CA PHE A 3 -19.78 -20.98 -36.78
C PHE A 3 -18.92 -21.46 -35.60
N VAL A 4 -17.84 -20.72 -35.27
CA VAL A 4 -17.14 -20.90 -33.97
C VAL A 4 -16.63 -19.57 -33.37
N CYS A 5 -16.73 -18.44 -34.06
CA CYS A 5 -16.07 -17.20 -33.63
C CYS A 5 -16.78 -16.36 -32.56
N GLU A 6 -18.05 -16.61 -32.22
CA GLU A 6 -18.74 -15.78 -31.21
C GLU A 6 -18.59 -16.29 -29.77
N ASN A 7 -18.33 -17.59 -29.55
CA ASN A 7 -18.17 -18.15 -28.20
C ASN A 7 -16.74 -18.09 -27.64
N LEU A 8 -15.71 -17.91 -28.48
CA LEU A 8 -14.31 -17.79 -28.01
C LEU A 8 -13.97 -16.39 -27.46
N ILE A 9 -14.65 -15.35 -27.95
CA ILE A 9 -14.41 -13.96 -27.51
C ILE A 9 -14.97 -13.76 -26.08
N PHE A 10 -16.11 -14.38 -25.77
CA PHE A 10 -16.73 -14.34 -24.44
C PHE A 10 -15.95 -15.11 -23.36
N ASP A 11 -15.16 -16.13 -23.71
CA ASP A 11 -14.31 -16.85 -22.74
C ASP A 11 -12.95 -16.15 -22.53
N GLN A 12 -12.43 -15.43 -23.53
CA GLN A 12 -11.24 -14.59 -23.38
C GLN A 12 -11.47 -13.38 -22.46
N GLU A 13 -12.63 -12.74 -22.55
CA GLU A 13 -13.04 -11.67 -21.63
C GLU A 13 -13.32 -12.20 -20.22
N ARG A 14 -13.76 -13.45 -20.09
CA ARG A 14 -14.00 -14.11 -18.80
C ARG A 14 -12.71 -14.49 -18.07
N GLU A 15 -11.65 -14.84 -18.80
CA GLU A 15 -10.31 -15.03 -18.25
C GLU A 15 -9.66 -13.70 -17.86
N ALA A 16 -9.89 -12.63 -18.64
CA ALA A 16 -9.53 -11.26 -18.24
C ALA A 16 -10.28 -10.79 -16.99
N MET A 17 -11.54 -11.22 -16.79
CA MET A 17 -12.32 -10.96 -15.57
C MET A 17 -11.88 -11.82 -14.37
N ARG A 18 -11.31 -13.00 -14.58
CA ARG A 18 -10.69 -13.82 -13.51
C ARG A 18 -9.32 -13.30 -13.07
N SER A 19 -8.53 -12.75 -14.00
CA SER A 19 -7.32 -11.97 -13.68
C SER A 19 -7.66 -10.63 -12.97
N ALA A 20 -8.86 -10.07 -13.20
CA ALA A 20 -9.35 -8.94 -12.41
C ALA A 20 -9.81 -9.35 -10.98
N ALA A 21 -10.10 -10.64 -10.75
CA ALA A 21 -10.43 -11.19 -9.43
C ALA A 21 -9.19 -11.43 -8.54
N GLN A 22 -7.98 -11.31 -9.10
CA GLN A 22 -6.66 -11.32 -8.46
C GLN A 22 -6.18 -9.89 -8.10
N LYS A 23 -7.09 -8.97 -7.79
CA LYS A 23 -6.74 -7.58 -7.48
C LYS A 23 -7.39 -7.15 -6.17
N PHE A 24 -6.53 -6.84 -5.20
CA PHE A 24 -6.81 -6.27 -3.87
C PHE A 24 -7.27 -7.27 -2.82
N LEU A 25 -6.29 -7.92 -2.17
CA LEU A 25 -6.53 -8.62 -0.91
C LEU A 25 -6.67 -7.60 0.24
N PRO A 26 -7.62 -7.81 1.17
CA PRO A 26 -7.79 -6.96 2.35
C PRO A 26 -6.53 -7.02 3.23
N ILE A 27 -6.24 -5.91 3.92
CA ILE A 27 -5.14 -5.76 4.89
C ILE A 27 -5.09 -6.91 5.91
N GLU A 28 -6.18 -7.66 6.09
CA GLU A 28 -6.37 -8.72 7.08
C GLU A 28 -5.65 -10.06 6.77
N SER A 29 -5.16 -10.30 5.54
CA SER A 29 -4.73 -11.64 5.10
C SER A 29 -3.26 -12.05 5.34
N PHE A 30 -2.40 -11.19 5.90
CA PHE A 30 -0.96 -11.52 6.05
C PHE A 30 -0.50 -11.53 7.52
N LEU A 31 -0.06 -12.67 8.01
CA LEU A 31 0.47 -12.92 9.35
C LEU A 31 1.99 -13.09 9.36
N SER A 32 2.65 -13.34 8.21
CA SER A 32 4.11 -13.45 8.11
C SER A 32 4.74 -12.80 6.87
N LEU A 33 6.06 -12.60 6.90
CA LEU A 33 6.88 -12.11 5.78
C LEU A 33 6.69 -12.96 4.52
N GLU A 34 6.69 -14.29 4.67
CA GLU A 34 6.57 -15.22 3.56
C GLU A 34 5.22 -15.07 2.83
N GLU A 35 4.15 -14.82 3.58
CA GLU A 35 2.82 -14.57 3.00
C GLU A 35 2.76 -13.22 2.27
N ALA A 36 3.46 -12.19 2.80
CA ALA A 36 3.58 -10.89 2.14
C ALA A 36 4.43 -10.95 0.86
N ILE A 37 5.51 -11.76 0.85
CA ILE A 37 6.34 -12.00 -0.33
C ILE A 37 5.55 -12.77 -1.38
N GLY A 38 4.87 -13.86 -0.99
CA GLY A 38 4.03 -14.65 -1.89
C GLY A 38 2.95 -13.83 -2.60
N TYR A 39 2.35 -12.84 -1.92
CA TYR A 39 1.41 -11.90 -2.53
C TYR A 39 2.04 -10.99 -3.60
N VAL A 40 3.24 -10.45 -3.34
CA VAL A 40 3.93 -9.61 -4.33
C VAL A 40 4.41 -10.45 -5.53
N GLU A 41 4.75 -11.72 -5.29
CA GLU A 41 5.29 -12.63 -6.30
C GLU A 41 4.19 -13.31 -7.16
N GLU A 42 3.04 -13.71 -6.60
CA GLU A 42 1.96 -14.41 -7.32
C GLU A 42 1.05 -13.49 -8.16
N GLU A 43 1.04 -12.18 -7.90
CA GLU A 43 0.05 -11.26 -8.48
C GLU A 43 0.63 -10.24 -9.47
N THR A 44 1.86 -10.45 -9.97
CA THR A 44 2.49 -9.60 -11.00
C THR A 44 2.39 -10.18 -12.41
N ASP A 45 1.18 -10.50 -12.85
CA ASP A 45 0.85 -10.62 -14.28
C ASP A 45 -0.17 -9.53 -14.67
N TYR A 46 0.26 -8.28 -14.52
CA TYR A 46 -0.46 -7.12 -15.06
C TYR A 46 -0.15 -7.04 -16.56
N ALA A 47 -1.18 -6.94 -17.41
CA ALA A 47 -0.99 -6.62 -18.82
C ALA A 47 -0.48 -5.18 -18.95
N LEU A 48 0.79 -5.04 -19.31
CA LEU A 48 1.51 -3.78 -19.39
C LEU A 48 1.82 -3.49 -20.85
N VAL A 49 1.22 -2.43 -21.40
CA VAL A 49 1.83 -1.74 -22.54
C VAL A 49 2.80 -0.74 -21.93
N PHE A 50 4.08 -1.11 -21.80
CA PHE A 50 5.09 -0.22 -21.27
C PHE A 50 5.96 0.41 -22.38
N PRO A 51 6.16 1.73 -22.35
CA PRO A 51 7.25 2.36 -23.09
C PRO A 51 8.62 2.03 -22.44
N PRO A 52 9.72 2.04 -23.22
CA PRO A 52 11.00 1.42 -22.85
C PRO A 52 11.90 2.19 -21.86
N GLU A 53 11.48 3.30 -21.25
CA GLU A 53 12.29 4.03 -20.26
C GLU A 53 11.58 4.11 -18.90
N GLN A 54 11.97 3.26 -17.94
CA GLN A 54 11.49 3.28 -16.56
C GLN A 54 12.52 3.99 -15.67
N ARG A 55 12.17 5.13 -15.06
CA ARG A 55 13.06 5.88 -14.15
C ARG A 55 12.54 5.77 -12.72
N GLY A 56 13.01 4.76 -12.00
CA GLY A 56 12.82 4.68 -10.54
C GLY A 56 13.56 5.82 -9.84
N LEU A 57 12.94 6.42 -8.82
CA LEU A 57 13.55 7.43 -7.99
C LEU A 57 14.57 6.77 -7.07
N HIS A 58 15.82 7.22 -7.15
CA HIS A 58 16.89 6.73 -6.30
C HIS A 58 17.96 7.79 -6.09
N TYR A 59 18.76 7.63 -5.05
CA TYR A 59 19.97 8.41 -4.80
C TYR A 59 21.10 7.52 -4.31
N SER A 60 22.35 7.98 -4.42
CA SER A 60 23.50 7.31 -3.81
C SER A 60 23.79 7.91 -2.43
N ASN A 61 23.90 7.07 -1.40
CA ASN A 61 24.30 7.53 -0.05
C ASN A 61 25.82 7.80 0.01
N SER A 62 26.33 8.19 1.18
CA SER A 62 27.77 8.44 1.40
C SER A 62 28.66 7.22 1.22
N ASP A 63 28.08 6.03 1.39
CA ASP A 63 28.77 4.75 1.31
C ASP A 63 28.77 4.17 -0.12
N GLY A 64 28.10 4.86 -1.05
CA GLY A 64 27.99 4.47 -2.46
C GLY A 64 26.80 3.57 -2.78
N ASP A 65 25.96 3.24 -1.79
CA ASP A 65 24.78 2.41 -2.00
C ASP A 65 23.69 3.17 -2.74
N ILE A 66 22.98 2.47 -3.62
CA ILE A 66 21.79 3.00 -4.31
C ILE A 66 20.57 2.78 -3.43
N ILE A 67 19.94 3.89 -3.02
CA ILE A 67 18.73 3.90 -2.19
C ILE A 67 17.53 4.24 -3.06
N ASN A 68 16.59 3.32 -3.20
CA ASN A 68 15.34 3.51 -3.92
C ASN A 68 14.34 4.27 -3.04
N GLN A 69 13.68 5.27 -3.59
CA GLN A 69 12.74 6.12 -2.85
C GLN A 69 11.29 5.67 -3.10
N ILE A 70 10.53 5.49 -2.03
CA ILE A 70 9.09 5.23 -2.11
C ILE A 70 8.34 6.37 -1.42
N PHE A 71 7.61 7.17 -2.19
CA PHE A 71 6.71 8.19 -1.63
C PHE A 71 5.34 7.58 -1.38
N THR A 72 4.78 7.88 -0.22
CA THR A 72 3.50 7.33 0.26
C THR A 72 2.59 8.47 0.69
N ASP A 73 1.31 8.36 0.39
CA ASP A 73 0.29 9.29 0.86
C ASP A 73 -1.08 8.63 1.06
N GLY A 74 -1.88 9.22 1.93
CA GLY A 74 -3.24 8.80 2.25
C GLY A 74 -4.25 9.92 2.05
N ALA A 75 -5.34 9.62 1.36
CA ALA A 75 -6.45 10.55 1.16
C ALA A 75 -7.74 9.99 1.74
N CYS A 76 -8.58 10.84 2.31
CA CYS A 76 -9.92 10.46 2.73
C CYS A 76 -10.94 11.55 2.39
N SER A 77 -11.89 11.20 1.51
CA SER A 77 -13.07 12.02 1.24
C SER A 77 -14.03 11.93 2.42
N ARG A 78 -14.54 13.09 2.85
CA ARG A 78 -15.51 13.22 3.96
C ARG A 78 -15.02 12.57 5.26
N ASN A 79 -13.71 12.69 5.54
CA ASN A 79 -13.08 12.15 6.74
C ASN A 79 -13.86 12.51 8.03
N GLY A 80 -14.12 11.51 8.88
CA GLY A 80 -14.90 11.65 10.10
C GLY A 80 -16.43 11.57 9.91
N GLN A 81 -16.92 11.42 8.67
CA GLN A 81 -18.34 11.21 8.38
C GLN A 81 -18.66 9.73 8.13
N LYS A 82 -19.94 9.37 8.20
CA LYS A 82 -20.42 7.97 8.08
C LYS A 82 -20.11 7.34 6.71
N ASP A 83 -20.06 8.16 5.66
CA ASP A 83 -19.81 7.78 4.28
C ASP A 83 -18.41 8.23 3.81
N ALA A 84 -17.47 8.32 4.76
CA ALA A 84 -16.08 8.56 4.46
C ALA A 84 -15.52 7.46 3.54
N VAL A 85 -14.66 7.86 2.61
CA VAL A 85 -13.98 6.96 1.68
C VAL A 85 -12.50 7.29 1.67
N ALA A 86 -11.69 6.29 2.02
CA ALA A 86 -10.25 6.44 2.10
C ALA A 86 -9.55 5.70 0.96
N GLY A 87 -8.44 6.26 0.48
CA GLY A 87 -7.60 5.72 -0.57
C GLY A 87 -6.13 6.03 -0.30
N PHE A 88 -5.24 5.20 -0.82
CA PHE A 88 -3.80 5.28 -0.58
C PHE A 88 -3.04 5.30 -1.90
N GLY A 89 -1.83 5.88 -1.89
CA GLY A 89 -0.97 6.04 -3.05
C GLY A 89 0.49 5.76 -2.74
N LEU A 90 1.17 5.08 -3.67
CA LEU A 90 2.61 4.81 -3.63
C LEU A 90 3.25 5.26 -4.94
N TYR A 91 4.29 6.07 -4.86
CA TYR A 91 5.01 6.57 -6.02
C TYR A 91 6.51 6.31 -5.90
N LEU A 92 7.05 5.54 -6.83
CA LEU A 92 8.45 5.16 -6.94
C LEU A 92 9.13 5.77 -8.17
N GLY A 93 8.39 6.50 -9.01
CA GLY A 93 8.92 7.14 -10.22
C GLY A 93 7.95 7.12 -11.39
N GLU A 94 8.29 7.85 -12.45
CA GLU A 94 7.43 7.95 -13.62
C GLU A 94 7.33 6.59 -14.33
N ASN A 95 6.10 6.14 -14.61
CA ASN A 95 5.80 4.84 -15.21
C ASN A 95 6.40 3.64 -14.46
N HIS A 96 6.73 3.79 -13.16
CA HIS A 96 7.27 2.70 -12.37
C HIS A 96 6.18 1.64 -12.13
N LYS A 97 6.51 0.36 -12.40
CA LYS A 97 5.56 -0.76 -12.35
C LYS A 97 4.96 -1.00 -10.95
N GLU A 98 5.66 -0.57 -9.91
CA GLU A 98 5.26 -0.74 -8.50
C GLU A 98 4.52 0.50 -7.96
N ASN A 99 4.26 1.52 -8.79
CA ASN A 99 3.35 2.59 -8.40
C ASN A 99 1.97 2.00 -8.15
N LEU A 100 1.35 2.39 -7.03
CA LEU A 100 0.08 1.81 -6.60
C LEU A 100 -0.90 2.89 -6.20
N SER A 101 -2.16 2.68 -6.57
CA SER A 101 -3.31 3.49 -6.15
C SER A 101 -4.42 2.53 -5.79
N GLY A 102 -5.01 2.69 -4.61
CA GLY A 102 -6.01 1.74 -4.12
C GLY A 102 -6.94 2.35 -3.09
N ARG A 103 -8.10 1.71 -2.92
CA ARG A 103 -9.05 2.04 -1.86
C ARG A 103 -8.60 1.39 -0.56
N VAL A 104 -8.77 2.08 0.56
CA VAL A 104 -8.51 1.48 1.89
C VAL A 104 -9.65 0.51 2.20
N TYR A 105 -9.31 -0.74 2.52
CA TYR A 105 -10.28 -1.73 2.98
C TYR A 105 -10.45 -1.71 4.50
N GLY A 106 -11.60 -2.21 4.93
CA GLY A 106 -11.99 -2.29 6.32
C GLY A 106 -12.52 -0.96 6.87
N SER A 107 -12.67 -0.91 8.19
CA SER A 107 -13.14 0.27 8.92
C SER A 107 -12.18 0.60 10.07
N PRO A 108 -12.08 1.88 10.48
CA PRO A 108 -12.78 3.03 9.93
C PRO A 108 -12.10 3.62 8.68
N GLN A 109 -12.90 4.20 7.78
CA GLN A 109 -12.40 4.93 6.61
C GLN A 109 -11.92 6.31 7.05
N THR A 110 -10.61 6.46 7.29
CA THR A 110 -10.02 7.71 7.78
C THR A 110 -8.74 8.06 7.04
N ASN A 111 -8.34 9.34 7.07
CA ASN A 111 -7.06 9.74 6.50
C ASN A 111 -5.89 9.00 7.17
N GLN A 112 -5.89 8.95 8.50
CA GLN A 112 -4.86 8.27 9.29
C GLN A 112 -4.69 6.79 8.91
N ARG A 113 -5.79 6.07 8.67
CA ARG A 113 -5.73 4.67 8.20
C ARG A 113 -5.17 4.59 6.77
N ALA A 114 -5.53 5.54 5.91
CA ALA A 114 -5.00 5.62 4.54
C ALA A 114 -3.48 5.80 4.52
N GLU A 115 -2.95 6.72 5.32
CA GLU A 115 -1.50 6.95 5.46
C GLU A 115 -0.77 5.66 5.87
N LEU A 116 -1.27 5.00 6.93
CA LEU A 116 -0.69 3.76 7.42
C LEU A 116 -0.79 2.64 6.37
N THR A 117 -1.89 2.57 5.62
CA THR A 117 -2.08 1.58 4.55
C THR A 117 -1.07 1.79 3.43
N ALA A 118 -0.81 3.04 3.03
CA ALA A 118 0.21 3.36 2.02
C ALA A 118 1.61 2.89 2.48
N ILE A 119 1.97 3.16 3.73
CA ILE A 119 3.25 2.73 4.32
C ILE A 119 3.33 1.21 4.44
N LEU A 120 2.22 0.54 4.80
CA LEU A 120 2.17 -0.93 4.86
C LEU A 120 2.54 -1.55 3.51
N HIS A 121 1.91 -1.08 2.43
CA HIS A 121 2.24 -1.56 1.08
C HIS A 121 3.69 -1.26 0.69
N ALA A 122 4.26 -0.13 1.12
CA ALA A 122 5.65 0.18 0.86
C ALA A 122 6.59 -0.80 1.56
N TYR A 123 6.29 -1.18 2.81
CA TYR A 123 7.03 -2.23 3.52
C TYR A 123 6.89 -3.62 2.88
N CYS A 124 5.72 -3.96 2.30
CA CYS A 124 5.59 -5.20 1.52
C CYS A 124 6.50 -5.20 0.29
N ILE A 125 6.63 -4.06 -0.41
CA ILE A 125 7.58 -3.92 -1.53
C ILE A 125 9.01 -4.13 -1.02
N CYS A 126 9.41 -3.46 0.06
CA CYS A 126 10.74 -3.62 0.65
C CYS A 126 11.03 -5.10 0.97
N ALA A 127 10.12 -5.77 1.69
CA ALA A 127 10.20 -7.19 2.03
C ALA A 127 10.43 -8.08 0.80
N SER A 128 9.62 -7.90 -0.25
CA SER A 128 9.70 -8.70 -1.49
C SER A 128 11.00 -8.55 -2.27
N LYS A 129 11.80 -7.52 -1.94
CA LYS A 129 13.08 -7.19 -2.62
C LYS A 129 14.27 -7.35 -1.68
N LEU A 130 14.07 -7.96 -0.51
CA LEU A 130 15.12 -8.18 0.47
C LEU A 130 16.23 -9.11 -0.07
N SER A 131 15.85 -10.20 -0.74
CA SER A 131 16.76 -11.15 -1.39
C SER A 131 17.59 -10.53 -2.52
N ASP A 132 17.04 -9.51 -3.20
CA ASP A 132 17.71 -8.78 -4.28
C ASP A 132 18.79 -7.79 -3.76
N GLY A 133 18.91 -7.60 -2.45
CA GLY A 133 19.84 -6.65 -1.84
C GLY A 133 19.51 -5.17 -2.09
N ARG A 134 18.31 -4.87 -2.60
CA ARG A 134 17.88 -3.49 -2.89
C ARG A 134 17.55 -2.75 -1.62
N LEU A 135 18.14 -1.57 -1.45
CA LEU A 135 17.85 -0.69 -0.32
C LEU A 135 16.75 0.31 -0.65
N TYR A 136 15.91 0.62 0.34
CA TYR A 136 14.76 1.50 0.21
C TYR A 136 14.70 2.53 1.33
N GLU A 137 14.13 3.68 1.00
CA GLU A 137 13.74 4.69 1.97
C GLU A 137 12.32 5.18 1.67
N ILE A 138 11.47 5.14 2.70
CA ILE A 138 10.05 5.50 2.59
C ILE A 138 9.87 6.96 3.00
N TYR A 139 9.12 7.71 2.21
CA TYR A 139 8.80 9.11 2.42
C TYR A 139 7.29 9.29 2.62
N THR A 140 6.90 10.05 3.64
CA THR A 140 5.49 10.37 3.96
C THR A 140 5.42 11.76 4.60
N ASP A 141 4.31 12.49 4.42
CA ASP A 141 4.06 13.72 5.17
C ASP A 141 3.30 13.49 6.50
N SER A 142 2.84 12.25 6.72
CA SER A 142 2.06 11.86 7.90
C SER A 142 2.89 11.77 9.17
N SER A 143 2.86 12.86 9.94
CA SER A 143 3.48 12.88 11.28
C SER A 143 2.86 11.86 12.23
N TYR A 144 1.55 11.62 12.08
CA TYR A 144 0.84 10.59 12.83
C TYR A 144 1.44 9.21 12.58
N ALA A 145 1.59 8.81 11.31
CA ALA A 145 2.13 7.50 10.97
C ALA A 145 3.58 7.36 11.44
N ILE A 146 4.41 8.39 11.26
CA ILE A 146 5.79 8.42 11.76
C ILE A 146 5.82 8.22 13.28
N ASP A 147 5.04 8.98 14.05
CA ASP A 147 5.04 8.89 15.50
C ASP A 147 4.51 7.53 16.00
N CYS A 148 3.48 6.96 15.34
CA CYS A 148 3.03 5.59 15.59
C CYS A 148 4.19 4.60 15.45
N LEU A 149 4.91 4.64 14.33
CA LEU A 149 5.92 3.65 13.94
C LEU A 149 7.30 3.87 14.59
N THR A 150 7.54 5.02 15.21
CA THR A 150 8.87 5.35 15.77
C THR A 150 8.86 5.67 17.26
N LYS A 151 7.73 6.12 17.83
CA LYS A 151 7.67 6.60 19.22
C LYS A 151 6.59 5.92 20.05
N TRP A 152 5.35 5.97 19.57
CA TRP A 152 4.18 5.61 20.41
C TRP A 152 4.00 4.11 20.57
N HIS A 153 4.31 3.30 19.56
CA HIS A 153 4.18 1.84 19.64
C HIS A 153 4.98 1.26 20.82
N ILE A 154 6.13 1.82 21.17
CA ILE A 154 6.98 1.37 22.29
C ILE A 154 6.19 1.37 23.61
N ALA A 155 5.40 2.42 23.86
CA ALA A 155 4.57 2.51 25.06
C ALA A 155 3.33 1.62 24.93
N TRP A 156 2.75 1.52 23.73
CA TRP A 156 1.55 0.71 23.47
C TRP A 156 1.82 -0.78 23.60
N GLU A 157 2.96 -1.28 23.13
CA GLU A 157 3.34 -2.69 23.29
C GLU A 157 3.45 -3.07 24.78
N ARG A 158 4.02 -2.17 25.60
CA ARG A 158 4.16 -2.37 27.05
C ARG A 158 2.83 -2.34 27.81
N ASN A 159 1.84 -1.63 27.29
CA ASN A 159 0.55 -1.44 27.98
C ASN A 159 -0.60 -2.24 27.36
N GLY A 160 -0.30 -3.22 26.50
CA GLY A 160 -1.30 -4.08 25.86
C GLY A 160 -2.15 -3.36 24.80
N TRP A 161 -1.54 -2.41 24.09
CA TRP A 161 -2.13 -1.62 23.00
C TRP A 161 -3.35 -0.80 23.42
N ARG A 162 -3.21 -0.09 24.55
CA ARG A 162 -4.23 0.81 25.08
C ARG A 162 -3.80 2.28 25.02
N ASN A 163 -4.74 3.15 24.69
CA ASN A 163 -4.54 4.59 24.70
C ASN A 163 -4.59 5.12 26.16
N ARG A 164 -4.38 6.43 26.34
CA ARG A 164 -4.42 7.07 27.67
C ARG A 164 -5.77 6.95 28.38
N GLY A 165 -6.87 6.80 27.63
CA GLY A 165 -8.21 6.56 28.15
C GLY A 165 -8.49 5.09 28.50
N GLY A 166 -7.52 4.19 28.30
CA GLY A 166 -7.68 2.75 28.54
C GLY A 166 -8.38 2.00 27.40
N GLU A 167 -8.73 2.67 26.31
CA GLU A 167 -9.37 2.05 25.14
C GLU A 167 -8.32 1.44 24.20
N PRO A 168 -8.71 0.47 23.35
CA PRO A 168 -7.82 -0.03 22.30
C PRO A 168 -7.27 1.10 21.41
N VAL A 169 -5.97 1.07 21.12
CA VAL A 169 -5.34 2.03 20.20
C VAL A 169 -5.97 1.92 18.81
N ALA A 170 -6.33 3.06 18.22
CA ALA A 170 -6.86 3.14 16.87
C ALA A 170 -5.80 2.69 15.84
N ASN A 171 -6.24 1.98 14.80
CA ASN A 171 -5.39 1.45 13.72
C ASN A 171 -4.28 0.49 14.19
N GLN A 172 -4.35 -0.05 15.41
CA GLN A 172 -3.34 -0.97 15.92
C GLN A 172 -3.19 -2.23 15.06
N ASP A 173 -4.25 -2.62 14.34
CA ASP A 173 -4.27 -3.72 13.39
C ASP A 173 -3.30 -3.49 12.23
N VAL A 174 -3.27 -2.26 11.68
CA VAL A 174 -2.35 -1.88 10.59
C VAL A 174 -0.96 -1.61 11.14
N ILE A 175 -0.86 -0.89 12.27
CA ILE A 175 0.43 -0.51 12.88
C ILE A 175 1.24 -1.76 13.24
N LYS A 176 0.62 -2.78 13.87
CA LYS A 176 1.30 -4.03 14.21
C LYS A 176 1.90 -4.73 12.99
N ARG A 177 1.14 -4.81 11.89
CA ARG A 177 1.60 -5.43 10.62
C ARG A 177 2.81 -4.69 10.05
N ILE A 178 2.77 -3.35 10.06
CA ILE A 178 3.92 -2.53 9.63
C ILE A 178 5.14 -2.80 10.51
N LEU A 179 4.96 -2.88 11.84
CA LEU A 179 6.06 -3.14 12.76
C LEU A 179 6.69 -4.53 12.55
N THR A 180 5.88 -5.55 12.29
CA THR A 180 6.35 -6.89 11.92
C THR A 180 7.21 -6.81 10.65
N LEU A 181 6.66 -6.28 9.55
CA LEU A 181 7.40 -6.17 8.29
C LEU A 181 8.63 -5.28 8.41
N LYS A 182 8.58 -4.23 9.23
CA LYS A 182 9.72 -3.35 9.49
C LYS A 182 10.85 -4.07 10.22
N ALA A 183 10.54 -4.98 11.15
CA ALA A 183 11.54 -5.78 11.85
C ALA A 183 12.21 -6.80 10.91
N GLU A 184 11.47 -7.31 9.93
CA GLU A 184 11.91 -8.32 8.97
C GLU A 184 12.63 -7.72 7.74
N SER A 185 12.20 -6.54 7.29
CA SER A 185 12.71 -5.85 6.09
C SER A 185 13.90 -4.97 6.41
N THR A 186 15.07 -5.57 6.65
CA THR A 186 16.31 -4.85 6.99
C THR A 186 16.84 -3.95 5.87
N ASN A 187 16.31 -4.09 4.65
CA ASN A 187 16.64 -3.27 3.50
C ASN A 187 15.85 -1.94 3.42
N CYS A 188 14.83 -1.75 4.27
CA CYS A 188 14.19 -0.43 4.43
C CYS A 188 14.99 0.40 5.44
N ILE A 189 15.90 1.23 4.95
CA ILE A 189 16.88 1.95 5.78
C ILE A 189 16.28 3.15 6.53
N GLY A 190 15.09 3.63 6.15
CA GLY A 190 14.51 4.82 6.76
C GLY A 190 13.04 5.05 6.45
N LEU A 191 12.39 5.78 7.37
CA LEU A 191 11.11 6.43 7.18
C LEU A 191 11.33 7.94 7.39
N LYS A 192 11.26 8.72 6.31
CA LYS A 192 11.53 10.16 6.31
C LYS A 192 10.26 10.98 6.15
N LYS A 193 10.21 12.07 6.91
CA LYS A 193 9.14 13.06 6.77
C LYS A 193 9.41 13.98 5.58
N VAL A 194 8.40 14.22 4.77
CA VAL A 194 8.36 15.33 3.80
C VAL A 194 7.34 16.38 4.23
N GLU A 195 7.45 17.58 3.68
CA GLU A 195 6.48 18.64 3.95
C GLU A 195 5.16 18.35 3.24
N ALA A 196 4.07 18.34 4.01
CA ALA A 196 2.72 18.28 3.46
C ALA A 196 2.48 19.49 2.56
N HIS A 197 1.96 19.24 1.34
CA HIS A 197 1.77 20.27 0.30
C HIS A 197 3.03 21.07 -0.08
N GLY A 198 4.22 20.55 0.21
CA GLY A 198 5.49 21.16 -0.16
C GLY A 198 5.82 21.04 -1.65
N SER A 199 7.05 21.37 -2.00
CA SER A 199 7.52 21.35 -3.39
C SER A 199 7.89 19.95 -3.92
N SER A 200 7.95 18.93 -3.04
CA SER A 200 8.33 17.56 -3.41
C SER A 200 7.41 16.97 -4.47
N GLU A 201 7.95 16.73 -5.66
CA GLU A 201 7.20 16.13 -6.76
C GLU A 201 6.78 14.70 -6.44
N GLY A 202 7.64 13.94 -5.76
CA GLY A 202 7.29 12.57 -5.33
C GLY A 202 6.07 12.53 -4.42
N ASN A 203 5.95 13.47 -3.46
CA ASN A 203 4.80 13.55 -2.57
C ASN A 203 3.53 13.95 -3.33
N LYS A 204 3.61 14.91 -4.25
CA LYS A 204 2.47 15.32 -5.09
C LYS A 204 1.95 14.17 -5.95
N GLN A 205 2.83 13.31 -6.47
CA GLN A 205 2.43 12.15 -7.24
C GLN A 205 1.81 11.06 -6.36
N ALA A 206 2.34 10.81 -5.15
CA ALA A 206 1.72 9.92 -4.18
C ALA A 206 0.32 10.39 -3.79
N ASP A 207 0.14 11.68 -3.54
CA ASP A 207 -1.15 12.33 -3.23
C ASP A 207 -2.15 12.19 -4.39
N ARG A 208 -1.69 12.40 -5.63
CA ARG A 208 -2.51 12.16 -6.83
C ARG A 208 -2.98 10.70 -6.87
N LEU A 209 -2.10 9.74 -6.61
CA LEU A 209 -2.46 8.32 -6.57
C LEU A 209 -3.41 8.01 -5.41
N ALA A 210 -3.24 8.60 -4.24
CA ALA A 210 -4.14 8.41 -3.10
C ALA A 210 -5.56 8.91 -3.39
N ARG A 211 -5.69 10.10 -4.01
CA ARG A 211 -6.99 10.65 -4.44
C ARG A 211 -7.63 9.82 -5.55
N GLN A 212 -6.84 9.26 -6.47
CA GLN A 212 -7.35 8.27 -7.43
C GLN A 212 -7.93 7.05 -6.70
N GLY A 213 -7.27 6.56 -5.64
CA GLY A 213 -7.76 5.46 -4.82
C GLY A 213 -9.09 5.75 -4.11
N VAL A 214 -9.31 7.00 -3.68
CA VAL A 214 -10.59 7.45 -3.10
C VAL A 214 -11.73 7.39 -4.11
N THR A 215 -11.45 7.76 -5.36
CA THR A 215 -12.45 7.84 -6.44
C THR A 215 -12.60 6.54 -7.23
N ALA A 216 -11.71 5.57 -7.00
CA ALA A 216 -11.81 4.24 -7.58
C ALA A 216 -13.19 3.67 -7.26
N LYS A 217 -13.91 3.21 -8.30
CA LYS A 217 -15.21 2.56 -8.10
C LYS A 217 -15.02 1.43 -7.12
N ASN A 218 -15.90 1.36 -6.13
CA ASN A 218 -15.93 0.28 -5.17
C ASN A 218 -16.24 -0.99 -5.95
N LEU A 219 -15.23 -1.74 -6.39
CA LEU A 219 -15.41 -3.02 -7.09
C LEU A 219 -16.05 -4.10 -6.18
N PHE A 220 -16.39 -3.72 -4.95
CA PHE A 220 -16.71 -4.58 -3.80
C PHE A 220 -18.14 -4.41 -3.26
N GLU A 221 -19.05 -3.79 -4.00
CA GLU A 221 -20.49 -3.84 -3.64
C GLU A 221 -21.06 -5.28 -3.65
N ASN A 222 -20.28 -6.28 -4.09
CA ASN A 222 -20.64 -7.70 -4.11
C ASN A 222 -19.61 -8.62 -3.42
N ILE A 223 -19.05 -8.26 -2.27
CA ILE A 223 -18.28 -9.23 -1.46
C ILE A 223 -19.25 -10.23 -0.81
N PRO A 224 -19.15 -11.54 -1.06
CA PRO A 224 -19.97 -12.52 -0.38
C PRO A 224 -19.70 -12.54 1.14
N ASN A 225 -20.77 -12.64 1.95
CA ASN A 225 -20.72 -12.60 3.42
C ASN A 225 -19.75 -13.60 4.09
N TRP A 226 -19.27 -14.63 3.39
CA TRP A 226 -18.30 -15.57 3.94
C TRP A 226 -16.88 -14.98 4.04
N PHE A 227 -16.60 -13.88 3.36
CA PHE A 227 -15.30 -13.21 3.34
C PHE A 227 -15.12 -12.18 4.48
N LEU A 228 -16.22 -11.73 5.11
CA LEU A 228 -16.20 -10.74 6.20
C LEU A 228 -16.16 -11.37 7.61
N ASN A 229 -16.15 -12.71 7.71
CA ASN A 229 -16.32 -13.46 8.97
C ASN A 229 -15.12 -14.37 9.31
N ARG A 230 -13.89 -14.03 8.90
CA ARG A 230 -12.68 -14.72 9.35
C ARG A 230 -11.71 -13.77 10.03
#